data_AF-A0A954WGI6-F1
#
_entry.id   AF-A0A954WGI6-F1
#
_cell.length_a   1.000
_cell.length_b   1.000
_cell.length_c   1.000
_cell.angle_alpha   90.00
_cell.angle_beta   90.00
_cell.angle_gamma   90.00
#
_symmetry.space_group_name_H-M   'P 1'
#
loop_
_entity.id
_entity.type
_entity.pdbx_description
1 polymer ?
#
loop_
_entity_poly.entity_id
_entity_poly.type
_entity_poly.pdbx_seq_one_letter_code
_entity_poly.pdbx_strand_id
1 'polypeptide(L)'
;LKNFETIYSIPRVGMRRSVMAGVMGDPTPPLKQVWLSSEFRARRGGRLLNSPPSEKVTLMPAFQYFLVVLSEQPDSYGFLRSSPAVDPPDDELNVGEAIRYYQVVAPAMDRNVPVPSHPLTWTSIAYVVWDGVNPKLMTPDQEDAMLDWLHWGGQLIVSGPRSLDLLRGSFLEPYLPAASGETRPLSAEDFAAIDEKFSLRSKKEKRKLNLSIIADKPPLGVSLKLHESASFMPFTGELVAERNVGVGRVVVTAFSANDPQVVNKWKSFDNFLNNVLLRLPPRVYRETPDLTAVAQWTAGYNGLERDARITSGLRYFARDIGMFENAKREVILDKDRPGVFEFDPRFAGYEQTAESGVGSWNDFSGAANVARDSL
;
A
#
# COMPACT_ATOMS: atom_id res chain seq x y z
N LEU A 1 3.86 29.02 -19.68
CA LEU A 1 3.66 27.55 -19.56
C LEU A 1 2.41 27.01 -20.28
N LYS A 2 1.42 27.84 -20.69
CA LYS A 2 0.15 27.41 -21.32
C LYS A 2 0.23 26.72 -22.72
N ASN A 3 1.41 26.45 -23.29
CA ASN A 3 1.56 26.02 -24.70
C ASN A 3 2.51 24.81 -24.92
N PHE A 4 2.73 23.97 -23.91
CA PHE A 4 3.65 22.84 -23.99
C PHE A 4 2.93 21.52 -23.68
N GLU A 5 3.34 20.44 -24.36
CA GLU A 5 2.90 19.07 -24.10
C GLU A 5 4.13 18.26 -23.70
N THR A 6 4.03 17.52 -22.59
CA THR A 6 5.07 16.59 -22.14
C THR A 6 4.70 15.20 -22.65
N ILE A 7 5.58 14.60 -23.45
CA ILE A 7 5.38 13.22 -23.94
C ILE A 7 6.43 12.35 -23.25
N TYR A 8 5.95 11.37 -22.50
CA TYR A 8 6.77 10.29 -21.97
C TYR A 8 6.73 9.13 -22.96
N SER A 9 7.87 8.69 -23.45
CA SER A 9 7.97 7.48 -24.27
C SER A 9 8.92 6.51 -23.61
N ILE A 10 8.40 5.35 -23.23
CA ILE A 10 9.23 4.18 -23.01
C ILE A 10 9.53 3.65 -24.43
N PRO A 11 10.78 3.67 -24.91
CA PRO A 11 11.07 3.11 -26.22
C PRO A 11 10.58 1.66 -26.24
N ARG A 12 9.91 1.25 -27.33
CA ARG A 12 9.52 -0.15 -27.55
C ARG A 12 10.71 -1.01 -27.17
N VAL A 13 10.53 -1.91 -26.21
CA VAL A 13 11.54 -2.90 -25.84
C VAL A 13 11.73 -3.77 -27.08
N GLY A 14 12.65 -3.34 -27.96
CA GLY A 14 13.20 -4.22 -28.95
C GLY A 14 13.86 -5.33 -28.15
N MET A 15 13.33 -6.55 -28.25
CA MET A 15 13.97 -7.77 -27.79
C MET A 15 15.30 -7.93 -28.54
N ARG A 16 16.31 -7.14 -28.19
CA ARG A 16 17.69 -7.53 -28.39
C ARG A 16 18.05 -8.36 -27.18
N ARG A 17 17.89 -9.68 -27.32
CA ARG A 17 18.62 -10.65 -26.49
C ARG A 17 20.11 -10.38 -26.68
N SER A 18 20.66 -9.46 -25.90
CA SER A 18 22.09 -9.38 -25.68
C SER A 18 22.44 -10.51 -24.74
N VAL A 19 22.69 -11.70 -25.29
CA VAL A 19 23.40 -12.75 -24.58
C VAL A 19 24.85 -12.31 -24.47
N MET A 20 25.13 -11.43 -23.51
CA MET A 20 26.50 -11.23 -23.04
C MET A 20 26.75 -12.31 -22.01
N ALA A 21 27.54 -13.32 -22.40
CA ALA A 21 28.07 -14.31 -21.50
C ALA A 21 28.96 -13.60 -20.46
N GLY A 22 28.39 -13.31 -19.29
CA GLY A 22 29.06 -12.74 -18.14
C GLY A 22 29.23 -13.80 -17.06
N VAL A 23 30.48 -14.25 -16.89
CA VAL A 23 31.16 -14.81 -15.71
C VAL A 23 30.27 -15.28 -14.55
N MET A 24 30.37 -16.58 -14.22
CA MET A 24 29.90 -17.19 -12.98
C MET A 24 30.28 -16.34 -11.75
N GLY A 25 29.30 -15.85 -11.00
CA GLY A 25 29.61 -15.19 -9.73
C GLY A 25 28.53 -14.35 -9.05
N ASP A 26 27.32 -14.18 -9.59
CA ASP A 26 26.28 -13.40 -8.90
C ASP A 26 24.87 -13.98 -9.16
N PRO A 27 24.17 -14.51 -8.14
CA PRO A 27 22.91 -15.24 -8.34
C PRO A 27 21.65 -14.35 -8.34
N THR A 28 21.75 -13.03 -8.31
CA THR A 28 20.54 -12.17 -8.37
C THR A 28 20.11 -11.93 -9.82
N PRO A 29 18.85 -12.25 -10.21
CA PRO A 29 18.32 -11.82 -11.51
C PRO A 29 18.34 -10.29 -11.53
N PRO A 30 18.97 -9.65 -12.53
CA PRO A 30 19.12 -8.21 -12.52
C PRO A 30 17.74 -7.56 -12.62
N LEU A 31 17.45 -6.65 -11.69
CA LEU A 31 16.29 -5.77 -11.78
C LEU A 31 16.20 -5.20 -13.20
N LYS A 32 15.04 -5.32 -13.85
CA LYS A 32 14.87 -4.95 -15.26
C LYS A 32 15.08 -3.44 -15.40
N GLN A 33 16.26 -3.06 -15.85
CA GLN A 33 16.61 -1.66 -16.08
C GLN A 33 16.17 -1.23 -17.47
N VAL A 34 15.49 -0.10 -17.56
CA VAL A 34 15.07 0.51 -18.82
C VAL A 34 15.61 1.92 -18.90
N TRP A 35 15.78 2.40 -20.13
CA TRP A 35 16.16 3.78 -20.38
C TRP A 35 14.90 4.61 -20.55
N LEU A 36 14.69 5.59 -19.68
CA LEU A 36 13.63 6.56 -19.79
C LEU A 36 14.12 7.75 -20.62
N SER A 37 13.51 7.96 -21.78
CA SER A 37 13.72 9.18 -22.57
C SER A 37 12.54 10.12 -22.38
N SER A 38 12.81 11.36 -21.99
CA SER A 38 11.79 12.41 -21.93
C SER A 38 12.09 13.46 -23.02
N GLU A 39 11.07 13.89 -23.74
CA GLU A 39 11.21 14.91 -24.78
C GLU A 39 10.21 16.05 -24.55
N PHE A 40 10.72 17.28 -24.51
CA PHE A 40 9.87 18.47 -24.51
C PHE A 40 9.69 18.99 -25.93
N ARG A 41 8.46 18.90 -26.46
CA ARG A 41 8.12 19.38 -27.81
C ARG A 41 7.19 20.58 -27.74
N ALA A 42 7.44 21.57 -28.61
CA ALA A 42 6.50 22.66 -28.81
C ALA A 42 5.24 22.15 -29.55
N ARG A 43 4.05 22.62 -29.13
CA ARG A 43 2.74 22.22 -29.67
C ARG A 43 2.58 22.36 -31.19
N ARG A 44 3.40 23.18 -31.85
CA ARG A 44 3.45 23.37 -33.32
C ARG A 44 4.59 22.61 -34.01
N GLY A 45 5.04 21.50 -33.41
CA GLY A 45 5.67 20.39 -34.14
C GLY A 45 7.02 20.65 -34.80
N GLY A 46 7.89 21.51 -34.24
CA GLY A 46 9.14 21.86 -34.94
C GLY A 46 10.43 21.88 -34.13
N ARG A 47 10.40 22.03 -32.80
CA ARG A 47 11.63 22.16 -32.01
C ARG A 47 11.56 21.35 -30.72
N LEU A 48 12.43 20.35 -30.61
CA LEU A 48 12.82 19.76 -29.33
C LEU A 48 13.53 20.84 -28.53
N LEU A 49 12.92 21.28 -27.43
CA LEU A 49 13.44 22.39 -26.64
C LEU A 49 14.50 21.93 -25.65
N ASN A 50 14.39 20.69 -25.17
CA ASN A 50 15.38 19.96 -24.38
C ASN A 50 15.02 18.48 -24.43
N SER A 51 15.98 17.64 -24.80
CA SER A 51 15.96 16.20 -24.52
C SER A 51 16.87 16.00 -23.31
N PRO A 52 16.34 15.90 -22.07
CA PRO A 52 17.15 15.40 -20.96
C PRO A 52 17.82 14.07 -21.36
N PRO A 53 19.05 13.83 -20.90
CA PRO A 53 19.74 12.58 -21.19
C PRO A 53 18.85 11.41 -20.75
N SER A 54 18.85 10.34 -21.53
CA SER A 54 18.12 9.14 -21.16
C SER A 54 18.61 8.67 -19.80
N GLU A 55 17.71 8.55 -18.83
CA GLU A 55 18.05 8.09 -17.49
C GLU A 55 17.83 6.59 -17.39
N LYS A 56 18.78 5.89 -16.78
CA LYS A 56 18.65 4.48 -16.49
C LYS A 56 17.78 4.33 -15.26
N VAL A 57 16.57 3.81 -15.43
CA VAL A 57 15.63 3.58 -14.34
C VAL A 57 15.44 2.08 -14.13
N THR A 58 15.23 1.71 -12.88
CA THR A 58 14.87 0.34 -12.52
C THR A 58 13.35 0.20 -12.53
N LEU A 59 12.83 -0.78 -13.27
CA LEU A 59 11.41 -1.09 -13.22
C LEU A 59 11.04 -1.65 -11.85
N MET A 60 9.98 -1.09 -11.28
CA MET A 60 9.38 -1.63 -10.07
C MET A 60 8.58 -2.89 -10.44
N PRO A 61 8.74 -4.00 -9.69
CA PRO A 61 8.00 -5.23 -9.95
C PRO A 61 6.50 -5.04 -9.78
N ALA A 62 5.72 -5.85 -10.50
CA ALA A 62 4.26 -5.78 -10.56
C ALA A 62 3.55 -5.79 -9.20
N PHE A 63 4.12 -6.46 -8.21
CA PHE A 63 3.54 -6.61 -6.87
C PHE A 63 3.98 -5.53 -5.88
N GLN A 64 4.95 -4.70 -6.26
CA GLN A 64 5.44 -3.60 -5.45
C GLN A 64 4.67 -2.32 -5.74
N TYR A 65 4.37 -1.55 -4.69
CA TYR A 65 3.68 -0.27 -4.78
C TYR A 65 4.35 0.77 -3.88
N PHE A 66 3.99 2.04 -4.02
CA PHE A 66 4.35 3.07 -3.05
C PHE A 66 3.40 3.05 -1.85
N LEU A 67 3.99 3.21 -0.67
CA LEU A 67 3.29 3.62 0.56
C LEU A 67 3.76 5.05 0.86
N VAL A 68 2.90 6.02 0.61
CA VAL A 68 3.22 7.44 0.76
C VAL A 68 2.86 7.89 2.16
N VAL A 69 3.78 8.54 2.86
CA VAL A 69 3.57 9.11 4.19
C VAL A 69 3.58 10.62 4.07
N LEU A 70 2.40 11.22 4.20
CA LEU A 70 2.22 12.66 4.33
C LEU A 70 2.18 12.96 5.83
N SER A 71 3.30 13.42 6.38
CA SER A 71 3.41 13.77 7.80
C SER A 71 4.21 15.06 8.00
N GLU A 72 3.83 15.87 8.99
CA GLU A 72 4.66 16.99 9.45
C GLU A 72 6.03 16.51 9.98
N GLN A 73 6.12 15.27 10.45
CA GLN A 73 7.33 14.65 10.97
C GLN A 73 7.64 13.35 10.19
N PRO A 74 8.08 13.45 8.92
CA PRO A 74 8.27 12.28 8.06
C PRO A 74 9.27 11.27 8.64
N ASP A 75 10.29 11.74 9.36
CA ASP A 75 11.31 10.89 9.99
C ASP A 75 10.74 9.96 11.07
N SER A 76 9.62 10.32 11.70
CA SER A 76 8.96 9.50 12.72
C SER A 76 8.39 8.19 12.16
N TYR A 77 8.22 8.10 10.83
CA TYR A 77 7.74 6.91 10.13
C TYR A 77 8.86 6.03 9.56
N GLY A 78 10.12 6.27 9.92
CA GLY A 78 11.25 5.44 9.49
C GLY A 78 11.06 3.94 9.78
N PHE A 79 10.34 3.60 10.85
CA PHE A 79 10.04 2.22 11.25
C PHE A 79 9.23 1.44 10.19
N LEU A 80 8.44 2.11 9.35
CA LEU A 80 7.67 1.43 8.29
C LEU A 80 8.60 0.75 7.29
N ARG A 81 9.77 1.33 7.00
CA ARG A 81 10.73 0.78 6.04
C ARG A 81 11.25 -0.60 6.44
N SER A 82 11.32 -0.87 7.74
CA SER A 82 11.80 -2.13 8.32
C SER A 82 10.68 -3.01 8.85
N SER A 83 9.41 -2.60 8.70
CA SER A 83 8.28 -3.40 9.16
C SER A 83 8.15 -4.63 8.26
N PRO A 84 8.00 -5.84 8.84
CA PRO A 84 7.72 -7.03 8.04
C PRO A 84 6.53 -6.87 7.10
N ALA A 85 5.51 -6.08 7.42
CA ALA A 85 4.37 -5.78 6.54
C ALA A 85 4.77 -5.06 5.23
N VAL A 86 5.92 -4.40 5.22
CA VAL A 86 6.49 -3.69 4.08
C VAL A 86 7.61 -4.50 3.40
N ASP A 87 8.55 -4.99 4.21
CA ASP A 87 9.73 -5.73 3.78
C ASP A 87 9.77 -7.05 4.58
N PRO A 88 8.94 -8.04 4.20
CA PRO A 88 8.89 -9.32 4.91
C PRO A 88 10.25 -10.03 4.84
N PRO A 89 10.61 -10.78 5.89
CA PRO A 89 11.79 -11.63 5.82
C PRO A 89 11.58 -12.68 4.72
N ASP A 90 12.58 -12.80 3.85
CA ASP A 90 12.62 -13.71 2.69
C ASP A 90 13.85 -14.62 2.83
N ASP A 91 13.85 -15.73 2.11
CA ASP A 91 14.95 -16.68 2.14
C ASP A 91 16.16 -16.10 1.41
N GLU A 92 17.30 -15.95 2.09
CA GLU A 92 18.53 -15.39 1.52
C GLU A 92 19.11 -16.27 0.38
N LEU A 93 18.77 -17.57 0.36
CA LEU A 93 19.15 -18.48 -0.71
C LEU A 93 18.17 -18.45 -1.90
N ASN A 94 17.09 -17.67 -1.79
CA ASN A 94 16.17 -17.48 -2.89
C ASN A 94 16.88 -16.72 -4.01
N VAL A 95 17.11 -17.43 -5.13
CA VAL A 95 17.66 -16.88 -6.37
C VAL A 95 16.65 -15.92 -7.04
N GLY A 96 15.45 -15.75 -6.47
CA GLY A 96 14.44 -14.79 -6.93
C GLY A 96 14.68 -13.36 -6.42
N GLU A 97 13.91 -12.42 -6.96
CA GLU A 97 13.87 -11.05 -6.44
C GLU A 97 13.28 -11.02 -5.03
N ALA A 98 13.95 -10.37 -4.08
CA ALA A 98 13.49 -10.26 -2.70
C ALA A 98 12.06 -9.71 -2.60
N ILE A 99 11.25 -10.32 -1.74
CA ILE A 99 9.87 -9.89 -1.53
C ILE A 99 9.86 -8.60 -0.70
N ARG A 100 9.70 -7.47 -1.38
CA ARG A 100 9.34 -6.18 -0.78
C ARG A 100 8.00 -5.73 -1.32
N TYR A 101 7.02 -5.43 -0.48
CA TYR A 101 5.69 -5.00 -0.95
C TYR A 101 5.59 -3.52 -1.23
N TYR A 102 6.22 -2.70 -0.39
CA TYR A 102 6.09 -1.26 -0.51
C TYR A 102 7.42 -0.53 -0.53
N GLN A 103 7.52 0.43 -1.45
CA GLN A 103 8.52 1.48 -1.40
C GLN A 103 7.94 2.62 -0.56
N VAL A 104 8.40 2.74 0.68
CA VAL A 104 7.92 3.80 1.59
C VAL A 104 8.54 5.13 1.17
N VAL A 105 7.69 6.13 0.92
CA VAL A 105 8.13 7.49 0.55
C VAL A 105 7.51 8.47 1.56
N ALA A 106 8.36 9.16 2.31
CA ALA A 106 7.97 10.15 3.31
C ALA A 106 8.64 11.48 2.93
N PRO A 107 8.08 12.23 1.96
CA PRO A 107 8.74 13.40 1.42
C PRO A 107 8.62 14.57 2.40
N ALA A 108 9.68 15.39 2.50
CA ALA A 108 9.61 16.62 3.27
C ALA A 108 8.63 17.59 2.60
N MET A 109 7.74 18.18 3.39
CA MET A 109 6.78 19.17 2.92
C MET A 109 7.26 20.57 3.30
N ASP A 110 7.35 21.45 2.32
CA ASP A 110 7.65 22.86 2.52
C ASP A 110 6.41 23.69 2.16
N ARG A 111 6.24 24.04 0.88
CA ARG A 111 5.16 24.93 0.41
C ARG A 111 3.96 24.21 -0.20
N ASN A 112 4.14 22.95 -0.61
CA ASN A 112 3.12 22.14 -1.25
C ASN A 112 3.30 20.67 -0.85
N VAL A 113 2.21 19.91 -0.97
CA VAL A 113 2.28 18.46 -0.81
C VAL A 113 2.89 17.86 -2.08
N PRO A 114 4.00 17.10 -2.00
CA PRO A 114 4.70 16.56 -3.17
C PRO A 114 4.04 15.26 -3.65
N VAL A 115 2.74 15.32 -3.91
CA VAL A 115 1.97 14.25 -4.54
C VAL A 115 1.59 14.62 -5.96
N PRO A 116 1.36 13.65 -6.85
CA PRO A 116 1.02 13.96 -8.22
C PRO A 116 -0.36 14.63 -8.35
N SER A 117 -0.50 15.54 -9.30
CA SER A 117 -1.78 16.20 -9.62
C SER A 117 -2.62 15.44 -10.66
N HIS A 118 -2.11 14.34 -11.22
CA HIS A 118 -2.78 13.60 -12.29
C HIS A 118 -3.22 12.21 -11.81
N PRO A 119 -4.51 11.84 -11.87
CA PRO A 119 -5.02 10.57 -11.33
C PRO A 119 -4.25 9.32 -11.80
N LEU A 120 -3.85 9.29 -13.07
CA LEU A 120 -3.12 8.16 -13.65
C LEU A 120 -1.74 7.89 -13.04
N THR A 121 -1.16 8.86 -12.34
CA THR A 121 0.14 8.71 -11.65
C THR A 121 -0.01 8.20 -10.22
N TRP A 122 -1.25 8.14 -9.70
CA TRP A 122 -1.57 7.53 -8.42
C TRP A 122 -1.67 6.00 -8.50
N THR A 123 -1.59 5.42 -9.70
CA THR A 123 -1.83 3.98 -9.89
C THR A 123 -0.71 3.11 -9.34
N SER A 124 0.46 3.68 -9.08
CA SER A 124 1.57 3.03 -8.39
C SER A 124 1.52 3.21 -6.86
N ILE A 125 0.54 3.93 -6.31
CA ILE A 125 0.40 4.19 -4.86
C ILE A 125 -0.71 3.29 -4.31
N ALA A 126 -0.37 2.40 -3.39
CA ALA A 126 -1.37 1.53 -2.75
C ALA A 126 -1.98 2.17 -1.51
N TYR A 127 -1.15 2.89 -0.73
CA TYR A 127 -1.56 3.49 0.54
C TYR A 127 -1.03 4.92 0.68
N VAL A 128 -1.83 5.75 1.33
CA VAL A 128 -1.40 7.05 1.85
C VAL A 128 -1.62 7.07 3.35
N VAL A 129 -0.57 7.37 4.11
CA VAL A 129 -0.67 7.72 5.52
C VAL A 129 -0.73 9.24 5.63
N TRP A 130 -1.76 9.76 6.30
CA TRP A 130 -1.97 11.17 6.55
C TRP A 130 -1.83 11.45 8.04
N ASP A 131 -0.84 12.26 8.42
CA ASP A 131 -0.51 12.54 9.81
C ASP A 131 -0.18 14.02 10.03
N GLY A 132 -1.17 14.78 10.49
CA GLY A 132 -1.01 16.17 10.89
C GLY A 132 -0.84 17.16 9.74
N VAL A 133 -1.00 16.74 8.48
CA VAL A 133 -0.80 17.63 7.32
C VAL A 133 -1.98 18.57 7.14
N ASN A 134 -1.69 19.85 6.88
CA ASN A 134 -2.71 20.82 6.52
C ASN A 134 -3.22 20.57 5.09
N PRO A 135 -4.52 20.23 4.90
CA PRO A 135 -5.07 19.91 3.59
C PRO A 135 -4.96 21.08 2.59
N LYS A 136 -4.91 22.32 3.06
CA LYS A 136 -4.79 23.52 2.20
C LYS A 136 -3.45 23.64 1.46
N LEU A 137 -2.48 22.79 1.77
CA LEU A 137 -1.21 22.70 1.03
C LEU A 137 -1.35 21.90 -0.27
N MET A 138 -2.47 21.21 -0.48
CA MET A 138 -2.79 20.56 -1.74
C MET A 138 -3.44 21.55 -2.70
N THR A 139 -3.10 21.41 -3.98
CA THR A 139 -3.80 22.11 -5.06
C THR A 139 -5.10 21.38 -5.40
N PRO A 140 -6.13 22.07 -5.96
CA PRO A 140 -7.39 21.43 -6.34
C PRO A 140 -7.22 20.18 -7.22
N ASP A 141 -6.32 20.23 -8.22
CA ASP A 141 -6.04 19.07 -9.08
C ASP A 141 -5.48 17.86 -8.29
N GLN A 142 -4.70 18.12 -7.22
CA GLN A 142 -4.20 17.04 -6.35
C GLN A 142 -5.29 16.49 -5.43
N GLU A 143 -6.20 17.35 -4.96
CA GLU A 143 -7.37 16.93 -4.16
C GLU A 143 -8.26 16.01 -5.00
N ASP A 144 -8.62 16.43 -6.21
CA ASP A 144 -9.42 15.63 -7.15
C ASP A 144 -8.72 14.30 -7.49
N ALA A 145 -7.41 14.34 -7.78
CA ALA A 145 -6.66 13.13 -8.10
C ALA A 145 -6.59 12.13 -6.92
N MET A 146 -6.46 12.63 -5.69
CA MET A 146 -6.53 11.80 -4.50
C MET A 146 -7.93 11.23 -4.28
N LEU A 147 -8.98 12.03 -4.47
CA LEU A 147 -10.36 11.57 -4.34
C LEU A 147 -10.69 10.51 -5.38
N ASP A 148 -10.30 10.70 -6.63
CA ASP A 148 -10.42 9.69 -7.67
C ASP A 148 -9.71 8.42 -7.23
N TRP A 149 -8.41 8.51 -6.90
CA TRP A 149 -7.63 7.36 -6.43
C TRP A 149 -8.31 6.61 -5.28
N LEU A 150 -8.89 7.33 -4.31
CA LEU A 150 -9.64 6.75 -3.21
C LEU A 150 -10.88 5.98 -3.71
N HIS A 151 -11.71 6.57 -4.59
CA HIS A 151 -12.88 5.89 -5.14
C HIS A 151 -12.53 4.64 -5.96
N TRP A 152 -11.36 4.64 -6.62
CA TRP A 152 -10.86 3.53 -7.44
C TRP A 152 -10.10 2.45 -6.64
N GLY A 153 -10.15 2.44 -5.31
CA GLY A 153 -9.55 1.38 -4.49
C GLY A 153 -8.31 1.78 -3.69
N GLY A 154 -7.95 3.06 -3.72
CA GLY A 154 -6.91 3.63 -2.86
C GLY A 154 -7.25 3.50 -1.38
N GLN A 155 -6.22 3.43 -0.55
CA GLN A 155 -6.39 3.25 0.89
C GLN A 155 -5.74 4.37 1.68
N LEU A 156 -6.57 5.19 2.34
CA LEU A 156 -6.14 6.31 3.15
C LEU A 156 -6.13 5.93 4.64
N ILE A 157 -4.99 6.09 5.29
CA ILE A 157 -4.79 5.86 6.72
C ILE A 157 -4.59 7.22 7.39
N VAL A 158 -5.55 7.65 8.19
CA VAL A 158 -5.48 8.91 8.94
C VAL A 158 -5.00 8.63 10.36
N SER A 159 -3.82 9.14 10.67
CA SER A 159 -3.16 8.95 11.96
C SER A 159 -3.65 10.00 12.97
N GLY A 160 -4.27 9.51 14.04
CA GLY A 160 -4.39 10.23 15.30
C GLY A 160 -5.35 11.40 15.36
N PRO A 161 -5.48 11.97 16.57
CA PRO A 161 -6.51 12.96 16.88
C PRO A 161 -6.28 14.29 16.15
N ARG A 162 -5.02 14.70 15.99
CA ARG A 162 -4.67 15.98 15.35
C ARG A 162 -5.09 16.02 13.88
N SER A 163 -4.90 14.92 13.15
CA SER A 163 -5.30 14.85 11.73
C SER A 163 -6.80 15.01 11.57
N LEU A 164 -7.60 14.39 12.44
CA LEU A 164 -9.06 14.51 12.41
C LEU A 164 -9.54 15.95 12.55
N ASP A 165 -8.93 16.72 13.46
CA ASP A 165 -9.31 18.12 13.64
C ASP A 165 -8.85 19.02 12.49
N LEU A 166 -7.69 18.73 11.89
CA LEU A 166 -7.19 19.47 10.73
C LEU A 166 -7.98 19.19 9.44
N LEU A 167 -8.50 17.97 9.29
CA LEU A 167 -9.28 17.57 8.13
C LEU A 167 -10.73 18.02 8.21
N ARG A 168 -11.19 18.54 9.34
CA ARG A 168 -12.51 19.16 9.48
C ARG A 168 -12.62 20.39 8.56
N GLY A 169 -13.69 20.48 7.78
CA GLY A 169 -13.89 21.53 6.77
C GLY A 169 -13.01 21.38 5.52
N SER A 170 -12.35 20.24 5.32
CA SER A 170 -11.52 19.97 4.13
C SER A 170 -12.22 19.07 3.11
N PHE A 171 -11.61 18.90 1.93
CA PHE A 171 -12.11 18.00 0.88
C PHE A 171 -12.25 16.53 1.33
N LEU A 172 -11.54 16.11 2.38
CA LEU A 172 -11.62 14.75 2.93
C LEU A 172 -12.72 14.58 3.99
N GLU A 173 -13.22 15.66 4.60
CA GLU A 173 -14.24 15.58 5.67
C GLU A 173 -15.44 14.69 5.32
N PRO A 174 -16.05 14.80 4.12
CA PRO A 174 -17.21 13.99 3.75
C PRO A 174 -16.94 12.49 3.68
N TYR A 175 -15.66 12.09 3.63
CA TYR A 175 -15.19 10.72 3.44
C TYR A 175 -14.62 10.11 4.71
N LEU A 176 -14.41 10.91 5.76
CA LEU A 176 -13.89 10.40 7.03
C LEU A 176 -14.87 9.39 7.68
N PRO A 177 -14.36 8.34 8.31
CA PRO A 177 -15.18 7.37 9.03
C PRO A 177 -15.68 7.89 10.38
N ALA A 178 -14.99 8.87 10.96
CA ALA A 178 -15.34 9.42 12.26
C ALA A 178 -14.86 10.86 12.41
N ALA A 179 -15.53 11.62 13.27
CA ALA A 179 -15.08 12.92 13.75
C ALA A 179 -14.40 12.78 15.12
N SER A 180 -13.52 13.74 15.43
CA SER A 180 -12.86 13.86 16.73
C SER A 180 -13.89 14.17 17.82
N GLY A 181 -13.89 13.35 18.87
CA GLY A 181 -14.71 13.51 20.07
C GLY A 181 -13.92 14.15 21.22
N GLU A 182 -14.01 13.55 22.40
CA GLU A 182 -13.33 14.02 23.60
C GLU A 182 -11.88 13.51 23.62
N THR A 183 -10.94 14.42 23.86
CA THR A 183 -9.53 14.06 24.06
C THR A 183 -9.35 13.43 25.42
N ARG A 184 -8.67 12.27 25.47
CA ARG A 184 -8.39 11.55 26.70
C ARG A 184 -7.04 10.83 26.64
N PRO A 185 -6.36 10.64 27.78
CA PRO A 185 -5.24 9.71 27.84
C PRO A 185 -5.74 8.29 27.60
N LEU A 186 -4.96 7.48 26.89
CA LEU A 186 -5.26 6.07 26.66
C LEU A 186 -4.46 5.20 27.63
N SER A 187 -5.15 4.31 28.35
CA SER A 187 -4.54 3.33 29.26
C SER A 187 -4.24 2.02 28.54
N ALA A 188 -3.55 1.10 29.21
CA ALA A 188 -3.33 -0.24 28.67
C ALA A 188 -4.64 -1.03 28.49
N GLU A 189 -5.69 -0.71 29.25
CA GLU A 189 -7.00 -1.36 29.11
C GLU A 189 -7.67 -1.00 27.78
N ASP A 190 -7.48 0.23 27.28
CA ASP A 190 -8.02 0.63 25.98
C ASP A 190 -7.49 -0.24 24.83
N PHE A 191 -6.24 -0.68 24.94
CA PHE A 191 -5.60 -1.55 23.95
C PHE A 191 -5.84 -3.04 24.22
N ALA A 192 -6.57 -3.43 25.27
CA ALA A 192 -6.71 -4.82 25.66
C ALA A 192 -7.32 -5.70 24.55
N ALA A 193 -8.33 -5.21 23.84
CA ALA A 193 -8.97 -5.94 22.74
C ALA A 193 -7.99 -6.17 21.56
N ILE A 194 -7.19 -5.15 21.27
CA ILE A 194 -6.16 -5.18 20.23
C ILE A 194 -5.07 -6.19 20.62
N ASP A 195 -4.56 -6.09 21.84
CA ASP A 195 -3.54 -6.99 22.35
C ASP A 195 -4.03 -8.43 22.44
N GLU A 196 -5.31 -8.63 22.76
CA GLU A 196 -5.88 -9.95 22.81
C GLU A 196 -5.78 -10.65 21.45
N LYS A 197 -6.12 -9.94 20.38
CA LYS A 197 -6.21 -10.49 19.03
C LYS A 197 -4.89 -10.46 18.25
N PHE A 198 -4.13 -9.38 18.32
CA PHE A 198 -3.02 -9.10 17.41
C PHE A 198 -1.64 -9.32 18.05
N SER A 199 -1.55 -9.45 19.38
CA SER A 199 -0.25 -9.66 20.04
C SER A 199 0.24 -11.10 19.95
N LEU A 200 1.49 -11.25 19.50
CA LEU A 200 2.16 -12.55 19.35
C LEU A 200 2.48 -13.14 20.71
N ARG A 201 2.51 -14.48 20.79
CA ARG A 201 3.03 -15.18 21.96
C ARG A 201 4.53 -15.38 21.81
N SER A 202 5.29 -15.00 22.84
CA SER A 202 6.72 -15.30 22.92
C SER A 202 6.93 -16.81 23.02
N LYS A 203 7.71 -17.39 22.10
CA LYS A 203 8.08 -18.82 22.13
C LYS A 203 8.89 -19.18 23.38
N LYS A 204 9.71 -18.24 23.87
CA LYS A 204 10.60 -18.43 25.05
C LYS A 204 9.84 -18.28 26.36
N GLU A 205 9.01 -17.24 26.48
CA GLU A 205 8.42 -16.84 27.77
C GLU A 205 6.96 -17.27 27.92
N LYS A 206 6.35 -17.85 26.88
CA LYS A 206 4.92 -18.22 26.79
C LYS A 206 3.93 -17.08 27.11
N ARG A 207 4.39 -15.84 27.27
CA ARG A 207 3.56 -14.64 27.47
C ARG A 207 3.24 -13.95 26.15
N LYS A 208 2.11 -13.24 26.08
CA LYS A 208 1.80 -12.36 24.95
C LYS A 208 2.71 -11.13 24.98
N LEU A 209 3.13 -10.68 23.80
CA LEU A 209 3.96 -9.50 23.57
C LEU A 209 3.05 -8.27 23.42
N ASN A 210 2.32 -7.99 24.49
CA ASN A 210 1.36 -6.89 24.59
C ASN A 210 2.04 -5.53 24.60
N LEU A 211 1.27 -4.50 24.28
CA LEU A 211 1.68 -3.11 24.45
C LEU A 211 1.93 -2.82 25.94
N SER A 212 3.06 -2.18 26.24
CA SER A 212 3.39 -1.70 27.58
C SER A 212 3.33 -0.18 27.59
N ILE A 213 2.27 0.36 28.19
CA ILE A 213 2.08 1.81 28.37
C ILE A 213 2.67 2.24 29.70
N ILE A 214 3.41 3.35 29.70
CA ILE A 214 3.96 3.96 30.91
C ILE A 214 2.88 4.84 31.53
N ALA A 215 2.39 4.47 32.72
CA ALA A 215 1.26 5.14 33.38
C ALA A 215 1.48 6.65 33.61
N ASP A 216 2.72 7.09 33.83
CA ASP A 216 3.05 8.50 34.07
C ASP A 216 2.98 9.37 32.80
N LYS A 217 2.98 8.74 31.61
CA LYS A 217 2.96 9.45 30.34
C LYS A 217 2.11 8.68 29.33
N PRO A 218 0.79 8.52 29.53
CA PRO A 218 -0.05 7.77 28.59
C PRO A 218 -0.10 8.47 27.23
N PRO A 219 -0.20 7.72 26.11
CA PRO A 219 -0.43 8.32 24.81
C PRO A 219 -1.78 9.05 24.79
N LEU A 220 -1.84 10.16 24.07
CA LEU A 220 -3.06 10.92 23.88
C LEU A 220 -3.89 10.31 22.76
N GLY A 221 -5.20 10.20 22.99
CA GLY A 221 -6.16 9.79 21.99
C GLY A 221 -7.46 10.58 22.08
N VAL A 222 -8.41 10.23 21.21
CA VAL A 222 -9.76 10.80 21.19
C VAL A 222 -10.83 9.72 21.12
N SER A 223 -12.01 9.99 21.67
CA SER A 223 -13.18 9.19 21.31
C SER A 223 -13.59 9.47 19.86
N LEU A 224 -13.93 8.42 19.11
CA LEU A 224 -14.30 8.52 17.71
C LEU A 224 -15.83 8.60 17.59
N LYS A 225 -16.33 9.69 17.03
CA LYS A 225 -17.76 9.84 16.69
C LYS A 225 -17.98 9.31 15.29
N LEU A 226 -18.49 8.08 15.17
CA LEU A 226 -18.68 7.41 13.88
C LEU A 226 -19.63 8.17 12.96
N HIS A 227 -19.30 8.14 11.67
CA HIS A 227 -20.21 8.46 10.59
C HIS A 227 -21.23 7.31 10.40
N GLU A 228 -22.44 7.62 9.91
CA GLU A 228 -23.53 6.64 9.76
C GLU A 228 -23.17 5.44 8.88
N SER A 229 -22.35 5.66 7.86
CA SER A 229 -21.88 4.64 6.93
C SER A 229 -20.50 4.05 7.29
N ALA A 230 -20.03 4.27 8.52
CA ALA A 230 -18.74 3.79 9.02
C ALA A 230 -18.94 2.71 10.09
N SER A 231 -17.90 1.94 10.34
CA SER A 231 -17.89 0.90 11.37
C SER A 231 -16.58 0.90 12.13
N PHE A 232 -16.63 0.54 13.41
CA PHE A 232 -15.40 0.22 14.14
C PHE A 232 -14.76 -1.05 13.60
N MET A 233 -13.43 -1.03 13.49
CA MET A 233 -12.67 -2.20 13.10
C MET A 233 -12.83 -3.30 14.18
N PRO A 234 -13.13 -4.54 13.79
CA PRO A 234 -13.26 -5.64 14.73
C PRO A 234 -12.00 -5.80 15.59
N PHE A 235 -12.20 -6.12 16.87
CA PHE A 235 -11.11 -6.34 17.84
C PHE A 235 -10.20 -5.14 18.09
N THR A 236 -10.67 -3.92 17.82
CA THR A 236 -9.88 -2.69 18.06
C THR A 236 -10.29 -1.87 19.27
N GLY A 237 -11.29 -2.32 20.05
CA GLY A 237 -11.75 -1.59 21.23
C GLY A 237 -12.23 -0.17 20.92
N GLU A 238 -12.86 0.02 19.74
CA GLU A 238 -13.33 1.33 19.25
C GLU A 238 -12.21 2.37 18.99
N LEU A 239 -10.94 1.95 19.02
CA LEU A 239 -9.79 2.82 18.74
C LEU A 239 -9.53 3.01 17.24
N VAL A 240 -10.19 2.24 16.37
CA VAL A 240 -10.00 2.34 14.92
C VAL A 240 -11.36 2.28 14.23
N ALA A 241 -11.63 3.26 13.38
CA ALA A 241 -12.83 3.33 12.56
C ALA A 241 -12.49 3.19 11.08
N GLU A 242 -13.31 2.49 10.32
CA GLU A 242 -13.19 2.40 8.86
C GLU A 242 -14.47 2.81 8.13
N ARG A 243 -14.30 3.29 6.91
CA ARG A 243 -15.40 3.60 5.98
C ARG A 243 -14.93 3.32 4.55
N ASN A 244 -15.80 2.68 3.79
CA ASN A 244 -15.59 2.47 2.36
C ASN A 244 -15.96 3.73 1.57
N VAL A 245 -15.17 4.04 0.56
CA VAL A 245 -15.38 5.16 -0.37
C VAL A 245 -15.16 4.62 -1.78
N GLY A 246 -16.25 4.38 -2.51
CA GLY A 246 -16.19 3.59 -3.74
C GLY A 246 -15.66 2.20 -3.45
N VAL A 247 -14.57 1.82 -4.14
CA VAL A 247 -13.83 0.56 -3.93
C VAL A 247 -12.73 0.73 -2.87
N GLY A 248 -12.33 1.96 -2.55
CA GLY A 248 -11.30 2.23 -1.56
C GLY A 248 -11.84 2.35 -0.14
N ARG A 249 -10.94 2.73 0.77
CA ARG A 249 -11.26 2.85 2.19
C ARG A 249 -10.47 3.97 2.86
N VAL A 250 -11.11 4.58 3.85
CA VAL A 250 -10.47 5.47 4.81
C VAL A 250 -10.51 4.78 6.17
N VAL A 251 -9.35 4.65 6.81
CA VAL A 251 -9.21 4.14 8.17
C VAL A 251 -8.62 5.23 9.06
N VAL A 252 -9.20 5.44 10.23
CA VAL A 252 -8.77 6.44 11.21
C VAL A 252 -8.39 5.73 12.50
N THR A 253 -7.25 6.11 13.08
CA THR A 253 -6.88 5.73 14.45
C THR A 253 -7.22 6.83 15.45
N ALA A 254 -7.74 6.44 16.61
CA ALA A 254 -8.02 7.33 17.75
C ALA A 254 -6.75 7.91 18.40
N PHE A 255 -5.59 7.30 18.13
CA PHE A 255 -4.27 7.65 18.66
C PHE A 255 -3.27 7.85 17.51
N SER A 256 -2.16 8.52 17.80
CA SER A 256 -1.11 8.73 16.79
C SER A 256 -0.44 7.41 16.40
N ALA A 257 -0.44 7.07 15.10
CA ALA A 257 0.14 5.81 14.63
C ALA A 257 1.67 5.75 14.76
N ASN A 258 2.32 6.91 14.95
CA ASN A 258 3.75 7.06 15.22
C ASN A 258 4.07 7.34 16.70
N ASP A 259 3.11 7.23 17.62
CA ASP A 259 3.38 7.47 19.03
C ASP A 259 4.54 6.55 19.51
N PRO A 260 5.59 7.10 20.15
CA PRO A 260 6.76 6.31 20.53
C PRO A 260 6.46 5.13 21.46
N GLN A 261 5.41 5.20 22.28
CA GLN A 261 4.99 4.06 23.10
C GLN A 261 4.30 3.00 22.28
N VAL A 262 3.45 3.41 21.34
CA VAL A 262 2.78 2.48 20.43
C VAL A 262 3.81 1.78 19.55
N VAL A 263 4.71 2.51 18.89
CA VAL A 263 5.65 1.93 17.93
C VAL A 263 6.78 1.15 18.62
N ASN A 264 7.42 1.72 19.65
CA ASN A 264 8.63 1.12 20.22
C ASN A 264 8.37 0.12 21.35
N LYS A 265 7.23 0.22 22.06
CA LYS A 265 6.91 -0.68 23.17
C LYS A 265 5.99 -1.82 22.78
N TRP A 266 5.38 -1.77 21.60
CA TRP A 266 4.53 -2.85 21.11
C TRP A 266 5.24 -3.70 20.06
N LYS A 267 5.84 -4.79 20.54
CA LYS A 267 6.57 -5.73 19.67
C LYS A 267 5.71 -6.38 18.59
N SER A 268 4.39 -6.37 18.76
CA SER A 268 3.43 -6.95 17.82
C SER A 268 2.72 -5.89 16.96
N PHE A 269 3.19 -4.63 16.98
CA PHE A 269 2.60 -3.54 16.19
C PHE A 269 2.51 -3.88 14.70
N ASP A 270 3.49 -4.60 14.14
CA ASP A 270 3.47 -5.07 12.75
C ASP A 270 2.21 -5.88 12.41
N ASN A 271 1.72 -6.73 13.32
CA ASN A 271 0.49 -7.49 13.08
C ASN A 271 -0.73 -6.58 13.02
N PHE A 272 -0.78 -5.57 13.89
CA PHE A 272 -1.83 -4.57 13.88
C PHE A 272 -1.78 -3.75 12.59
N LEU A 273 -0.60 -3.27 12.19
CA LEU A 273 -0.38 -2.58 10.92
C LEU A 273 -0.84 -3.45 9.73
N ASN A 274 -0.37 -4.70 9.63
CA ASN A 274 -0.67 -5.61 8.54
C ASN A 274 -2.19 -5.90 8.44
N ASN A 275 -2.81 -6.33 9.53
CA ASN A 275 -4.18 -6.85 9.50
C ASN A 275 -5.25 -5.75 9.60
N VAL A 276 -4.98 -4.68 10.36
CA VAL A 276 -5.97 -3.62 10.63
C VAL A 276 -5.77 -2.45 9.67
N LEU A 277 -4.58 -1.84 9.66
CA LEU A 277 -4.36 -0.63 8.87
C LEU A 277 -4.25 -0.94 7.38
N LEU A 278 -3.43 -1.93 7.00
CA LEU A 278 -3.23 -2.32 5.60
C LEU A 278 -4.28 -3.33 5.11
N ARG A 279 -5.01 -4.01 6.01
CA ARG A 279 -6.01 -5.05 5.68
C ARG A 279 -5.45 -6.14 4.75
N LEU A 280 -4.19 -6.46 4.96
CA LEU A 280 -3.51 -7.56 4.28
C LEU A 280 -3.87 -8.90 4.94
N PRO A 281 -3.76 -10.01 4.20
CA PRO A 281 -3.99 -11.33 4.77
C PRO A 281 -3.08 -11.62 5.98
N PRO A 282 -3.49 -12.53 6.87
CA PRO A 282 -2.64 -12.99 7.95
C PRO A 282 -1.40 -13.72 7.42
N ARG A 283 -0.32 -13.71 8.21
CA ARG A 283 0.98 -14.30 7.87
C ARG A 283 1.45 -15.29 8.91
N VAL A 284 2.24 -16.26 8.46
CA VAL A 284 3.00 -17.17 9.30
C VAL A 284 4.48 -17.01 9.01
N TYR A 285 5.27 -16.95 10.08
CA TYR A 285 6.71 -16.93 10.00
C TYR A 285 7.22 -18.35 10.20
N ARG A 286 8.02 -18.85 9.26
CA ARG A 286 8.64 -20.16 9.32
C ARG A 286 10.14 -20.01 9.29
N GLU A 287 10.80 -20.82 10.10
CA GLU A 287 12.25 -20.98 10.05
C GLU A 287 12.55 -21.98 8.94
N THR A 288 13.44 -21.60 8.03
CA THR A 288 13.95 -22.47 6.97
C THR A 288 15.01 -23.42 7.56
N PRO A 289 15.38 -24.50 6.84
CA PRO A 289 16.48 -25.37 7.26
C PRO A 289 17.80 -24.62 7.50
N ASP A 290 17.98 -23.47 6.86
CA ASP A 290 19.19 -22.64 6.92
C ASP A 290 19.13 -21.57 8.01
N LEU A 291 18.18 -21.68 8.95
CA LEU A 291 17.96 -20.76 10.07
C LEU A 291 17.58 -19.33 9.65
N THR A 292 17.15 -19.13 8.40
CA THR A 292 16.52 -17.88 7.95
C THR A 292 15.02 -17.91 8.27
N ALA A 293 14.41 -16.74 8.44
CA ALA A 293 12.97 -16.63 8.61
C ALA A 293 12.31 -16.27 7.29
N VAL A 294 11.19 -16.91 6.96
CA VAL A 294 10.37 -16.55 5.80
C VAL A 294 8.97 -16.25 6.27
N ALA A 295 8.41 -15.13 5.79
CA ALA A 295 7.00 -14.83 5.97
C ALA A 295 6.18 -15.37 4.78
N GLN A 296 5.15 -16.16 5.06
CA GLN A 296 4.20 -16.65 4.06
C GLN A 296 2.79 -16.24 4.45
N TRP A 297 1.93 -16.01 3.47
CA TRP A 297 0.52 -15.80 3.77
C TRP A 297 -0.12 -17.09 4.32
N THR A 298 -1.12 -16.96 5.18
CA THR A 298 -1.83 -18.12 5.76
C THR A 298 -2.71 -18.86 4.76
N ALA A 299 -3.28 -19.99 5.18
CA ALA A 299 -4.16 -20.86 4.40
C ALA A 299 -5.16 -20.05 3.55
N GLY A 300 -5.21 -20.38 2.25
CA GLY A 300 -5.99 -19.65 1.26
C GLY A 300 -5.26 -18.50 0.56
N TYR A 301 -4.01 -18.17 0.91
CA TYR A 301 -3.20 -17.14 0.23
C TYR A 301 -1.74 -17.53 -0.06
N ASN A 302 -1.31 -18.70 0.40
CA ASN A 302 0.03 -19.23 0.15
C ASN A 302 0.36 -19.27 -1.36
N GLY A 303 1.58 -18.88 -1.73
CA GLY A 303 2.05 -18.84 -3.12
C GLY A 303 1.68 -17.55 -3.85
N LEU A 304 0.86 -16.69 -3.23
CA LEU A 304 0.49 -15.36 -3.77
C LEU A 304 1.30 -14.23 -3.14
N GLU A 305 2.47 -14.53 -2.58
CA GLU A 305 3.36 -13.51 -2.04
C GLU A 305 3.69 -12.46 -3.10
N ARG A 306 3.82 -12.85 -4.36
CA ARG A 306 4.09 -11.93 -5.46
C ARG A 306 2.83 -11.46 -6.18
N ASP A 307 1.62 -11.63 -5.63
CA ASP A 307 0.39 -11.22 -6.31
C ASP A 307 0.02 -9.77 -5.97
N ALA A 308 -0.02 -8.92 -6.99
CA ALA A 308 -0.34 -7.50 -6.87
C ALA A 308 -1.73 -7.21 -6.30
N ARG A 309 -2.67 -8.15 -6.41
CA ARG A 309 -4.05 -8.05 -5.92
C ARG A 309 -4.14 -8.19 -4.41
N ILE A 310 -3.08 -8.71 -3.78
CA ILE A 310 -2.96 -8.78 -2.32
C ILE A 310 -2.53 -7.43 -1.75
N THR A 311 -1.55 -6.80 -2.40
CA THR A 311 -0.84 -5.63 -1.88
C THR A 311 -1.49 -4.30 -2.26
N SER A 312 -2.35 -4.28 -3.28
CA SER A 312 -3.08 -3.08 -3.67
C SER A 312 -4.57 -3.37 -3.91
N GLY A 313 -5.40 -2.46 -3.40
CA GLY A 313 -6.85 -2.47 -3.62
C GLY A 313 -7.29 -1.72 -4.87
N LEU A 314 -6.36 -1.15 -5.65
CA LEU A 314 -6.69 -0.33 -6.82
C LEU A 314 -7.27 -1.17 -7.98
N ARG A 315 -8.40 -0.69 -8.52
CA ARG A 315 -9.21 -1.39 -9.54
C ARG A 315 -9.68 -0.41 -10.60
N TYR A 316 -8.99 -0.29 -11.75
CA TYR A 316 -9.42 0.59 -12.84
C TYR A 316 -10.10 -0.23 -13.95
N PHE A 317 -11.27 0.22 -14.43
CA PHE A 317 -12.10 -0.53 -15.39
C PHE A 317 -11.34 -0.99 -16.64
N ALA A 318 -10.55 -0.11 -17.25
CA ALA A 318 -9.77 -0.44 -18.46
C ALA A 318 -8.75 -1.58 -18.25
N ARG A 319 -8.50 -1.97 -17.00
CA ARG A 319 -7.54 -2.99 -16.57
C ARG A 319 -8.21 -4.25 -16.04
N ASP A 320 -9.41 -4.11 -15.48
CA ASP A 320 -10.10 -5.16 -14.72
C ASP A 320 -11.25 -5.85 -15.48
N ILE A 321 -11.59 -5.38 -16.68
CA ILE A 321 -12.65 -6.02 -17.46
C ILE A 321 -12.12 -7.27 -18.16
N GLY A 322 -12.95 -8.33 -18.19
CA GLY A 322 -12.74 -9.52 -19.01
C GLY A 322 -12.25 -10.77 -18.27
N MET A 323 -11.90 -10.69 -16.98
CA MET A 323 -11.29 -11.82 -16.24
C MET A 323 -12.05 -12.20 -14.95
N PHE A 324 -13.39 -12.26 -14.98
CA PHE A 324 -14.21 -12.53 -13.79
C PHE A 324 -14.11 -13.97 -13.24
N GLU A 325 -13.61 -14.92 -14.04
CA GLU A 325 -13.46 -16.32 -13.61
C GLU A 325 -12.37 -16.50 -12.53
N ASN A 326 -11.40 -15.57 -12.46
CA ASN A 326 -10.28 -15.60 -11.51
C ASN A 326 -10.69 -15.30 -10.05
N ALA A 327 -11.95 -14.92 -9.81
CA ALA A 327 -12.47 -14.59 -8.48
C ALA A 327 -12.78 -15.83 -7.62
N LYS A 328 -12.90 -17.01 -8.24
CA LYS A 328 -13.17 -18.27 -7.55
C LYS A 328 -11.85 -18.92 -7.17
N ARG A 329 -11.60 -19.08 -5.87
CA ARG A 329 -10.36 -19.68 -5.38
C ARG A 329 -10.64 -20.95 -4.58
N GLU A 330 -9.92 -22.02 -4.90
CA GLU A 330 -9.90 -23.21 -4.06
C GLU A 330 -9.18 -22.90 -2.74
N VAL A 331 -9.94 -22.88 -1.65
CA VAL A 331 -9.43 -22.79 -0.29
C VAL A 331 -9.29 -24.21 0.25
N ILE A 332 -8.06 -24.66 0.39
CA ILE A 332 -7.73 -25.94 1.03
C ILE A 332 -7.81 -25.72 2.54
N LEU A 333 -8.95 -26.11 3.12
CA LEU A 333 -9.21 -25.99 4.57
C LEU A 333 -8.45 -27.06 5.39
N ASP A 334 -8.14 -28.20 4.78
CA ASP A 334 -7.43 -29.33 5.37
C ASP A 334 -6.73 -30.12 4.26
N LYS A 335 -5.57 -30.74 4.52
CA LYS A 335 -4.81 -31.50 3.51
C LYS A 335 -5.57 -32.72 2.97
N ASP A 336 -6.52 -33.23 3.75
CA ASP A 336 -7.26 -34.46 3.47
C ASP A 336 -8.71 -34.20 3.00
N ARG A 337 -9.11 -32.94 2.75
CA ARG A 337 -10.43 -32.58 2.23
C ARG A 337 -10.32 -31.87 0.88
N PRO A 338 -11.24 -32.11 -0.08
CA PRO A 338 -11.30 -31.33 -1.31
C PRO A 338 -11.50 -29.85 -0.96
N GLY A 339 -10.80 -28.97 -1.66
CA GLY A 339 -10.85 -27.54 -1.37
C GLY A 339 -12.24 -26.95 -1.63
N VAL A 340 -12.63 -26.00 -0.80
CA VAL A 340 -13.88 -25.25 -0.97
C VAL A 340 -13.58 -24.03 -1.83
N PHE A 341 -14.33 -23.81 -2.91
CA PHE A 341 -14.18 -22.60 -3.71
C PHE A 341 -14.81 -21.41 -2.98
N GLU A 342 -13.97 -20.50 -2.48
CA GLU A 342 -14.41 -19.22 -1.91
C GLU A 342 -14.31 -18.14 -2.99
N PHE A 343 -15.31 -17.26 -3.03
CA PHE A 343 -15.27 -16.08 -3.88
C PHE A 343 -14.55 -14.96 -3.13
N ASP A 344 -13.42 -14.52 -3.65
CA ASP A 344 -12.72 -13.34 -3.13
C ASP A 344 -12.67 -12.25 -4.22
N PRO A 345 -13.42 -11.15 -4.04
CA PRO A 345 -13.54 -10.09 -5.04
C PRO A 345 -12.19 -9.42 -5.37
N ARG A 346 -11.18 -9.53 -4.49
CA ARG A 346 -9.83 -9.02 -4.78
C ARG A 346 -9.21 -9.68 -6.01
N PHE A 347 -9.57 -10.93 -6.31
CA PHE A 347 -9.01 -11.67 -7.44
C PHE A 347 -9.82 -11.60 -8.73
N ALA A 348 -11.03 -11.04 -8.69
CA ALA A 348 -11.83 -10.84 -9.89
C ALA A 348 -11.13 -9.91 -10.89
N GLY A 349 -11.37 -10.10 -12.19
CA GLY A 349 -11.16 -9.05 -13.20
C GLY A 349 -9.71 -8.81 -13.65
N TYR A 350 -8.70 -9.34 -12.95
CA TYR A 350 -7.30 -9.11 -13.32
C TYR A 350 -6.52 -10.43 -13.52
N GLU A 351 -5.73 -10.49 -14.59
CA GLU A 351 -4.73 -11.53 -14.83
C GLU A 351 -3.34 -10.94 -14.58
N GLN A 352 -2.60 -11.55 -13.65
CA GLN A 352 -1.27 -11.08 -13.32
C GLN A 352 -0.27 -11.52 -14.39
N THR A 353 0.53 -10.58 -14.88
CA THR A 353 1.75 -10.90 -15.63
C THR A 353 2.98 -10.54 -14.80
N ALA A 354 4.13 -11.14 -15.12
CA ALA A 354 5.41 -10.78 -14.49
C ALA A 354 5.78 -9.29 -14.68
N GLU A 355 5.17 -8.62 -15.66
CA GLU A 355 5.50 -7.24 -16.06
C GLU A 355 4.40 -6.22 -15.71
N SER A 356 3.24 -6.66 -15.20
CA SER A 356 2.11 -5.79 -14.89
C SER A 356 1.50 -6.08 -13.53
N GLY A 357 1.40 -5.06 -12.67
CA GLY A 357 0.55 -5.05 -11.48
C GLY A 357 -0.86 -4.54 -11.78
N VAL A 358 -1.78 -4.61 -10.82
CA VAL A 358 -3.14 -4.02 -10.93
C VAL A 358 -3.11 -2.51 -11.27
N GLY A 359 -2.02 -1.83 -10.92
CA GLY A 359 -1.75 -0.43 -11.27
C GLY A 359 -1.16 -0.18 -12.66
N SER A 360 -0.80 -1.21 -13.42
CA SER A 360 0.00 -1.09 -14.64
C SER A 360 -0.83 -0.78 -15.89
N TRP A 361 -0.21 -0.09 -16.85
CA TRP A 361 -0.75 0.12 -18.19
C TRP A 361 -0.29 -1.02 -19.08
N ASN A 362 -1.21 -1.86 -19.54
CA ASN A 362 -0.92 -2.89 -20.53
C ASN A 362 -1.85 -2.75 -21.74
N ASP A 363 -1.31 -3.09 -22.90
CA ASP A 363 -2.06 -3.09 -24.15
C ASP A 363 -2.94 -4.35 -24.29
N PHE A 364 -2.91 -5.27 -23.33
CA PHE A 364 -3.51 -6.61 -23.45
C PHE A 364 -4.68 -6.84 -22.48
N SER A 365 -5.25 -5.78 -21.90
CA SER A 365 -6.43 -5.90 -21.04
C SER A 365 -7.65 -6.39 -21.80
N GLY A 366 -8.65 -6.92 -21.09
CA GLY A 366 -9.90 -7.33 -21.73
C GLY A 366 -10.59 -6.18 -22.46
N ALA A 367 -10.46 -4.94 -21.98
CA ALA A 367 -10.98 -3.75 -22.67
C ALA A 367 -10.27 -3.54 -24.01
N ALA A 368 -8.94 -3.65 -24.03
CA ALA A 368 -8.13 -3.48 -25.23
C ALA A 368 -8.41 -4.60 -26.24
N ASN A 369 -8.61 -5.84 -25.79
CA ASN A 369 -8.93 -6.96 -26.66
C ASN A 369 -10.32 -6.81 -27.30
N VAL A 370 -11.36 -6.50 -26.51
CA VAL A 370 -12.71 -6.24 -27.05
C VAL A 370 -12.70 -5.07 -28.03
N ALA A 371 -11.96 -4.00 -27.74
CA ALA A 371 -11.82 -2.86 -28.65
C ALA A 371 -11.17 -3.25 -29.98
N ARG A 372 -10.16 -4.16 -29.98
CA ARG A 372 -9.55 -4.69 -31.21
C ARG A 372 -10.50 -5.59 -31.98
N ASP A 373 -11.24 -6.44 -31.28
CA ASP A 373 -12.20 -7.37 -31.91
C ASP A 373 -13.40 -6.63 -32.52
N SER A 374 -13.63 -5.38 -32.12
CA SER A 374 -14.70 -4.52 -32.63
C SER A 374 -14.30 -3.68 -33.86
N LEU A 375 -13.04 -3.76 -34.30
CA LEU A 375 -12.51 -3.12 -35.51
C LEU A 375 -12.44 -4.12 -36.66
#